data_AF-A0A558NGR8-F1
#
_entry.id   AF-A0A558NGR8-F1
#
_cell.length_a   1.000
_cell.length_b   1.000
_cell.length_c   1.000
_cell.angle_alpha   90.00
_cell.angle_beta   90.00
_cell.angle_gamma   90.00
#
_symmetry.space_group_name_H-M   'P 1'
#
loop_
_entity.id
_entity.type
_entity.pdbx_description
1 polymer ?
#
loop_
_entity_poly.entity_id
_entity_poly.type
_entity_poly.pdbx_seq_one_letter_code
_entity_poly.pdbx_strand_id
1 'polypeptide(L)'
;MSSVAEKIIEWAKSNDLSLDEEEIMDARLEDQMAFDNALVNAFSETAFFAFSEQGCPPKEFLPGVLSGYLEQITEREFDLNSVVSEDDWKTARAIISCDGEDIELKIDYVNDSDWVPPELAGQMRDFSKNYCEKLLYTLYGEDPFVVLYLSENSISVLDSIRNTLPAHQYNR
;
A
#
# COMPACT_ATOMS: atom_id res chain seq x y z
N MET A 1 3.29 30.84 -0.71
CA MET A 1 2.62 29.61 -0.25
C MET A 1 3.25 28.49 -1.04
N SER A 2 3.79 27.46 -0.37
CA SER A 2 4.38 26.32 -1.08
C SER A 2 3.30 25.60 -1.90
N SER A 3 3.66 25.14 -3.10
CA SER A 3 2.79 24.35 -3.97
C SER A 3 2.47 22.99 -3.34
N VAL A 4 1.47 22.27 -3.86
CA VAL A 4 1.16 20.91 -3.38
C VAL A 4 2.33 19.96 -3.63
N ALA A 5 2.95 20.05 -4.81
CA ALA A 5 4.14 19.28 -5.17
C ALA A 5 5.30 19.50 -4.18
N GLU A 6 5.61 20.77 -3.86
CA GLU A 6 6.65 21.12 -2.88
C GLU A 6 6.35 20.50 -1.50
N LYS A 7 5.08 20.52 -1.05
CA LYS A 7 4.68 19.91 0.22
C LYS A 7 4.83 18.39 0.23
N ILE A 8 4.54 17.71 -0.89
CA ILE A 8 4.76 16.25 -1.01
C ILE A 8 6.25 15.93 -0.90
N ILE A 9 7.09 16.67 -1.62
CA ILE A 9 8.55 16.47 -1.60
C ILE A 9 9.13 16.75 -0.21
N GLU A 10 8.72 17.83 0.43
CA GLU A 10 9.10 18.14 1.82
C GLU A 10 8.64 17.05 2.79
N TRP A 11 7.40 16.56 2.63
CA TRP A 11 6.86 15.46 3.41
C TRP A 11 7.69 14.18 3.23
N ALA A 12 7.99 13.77 1.99
CA ALA A 12 8.77 12.57 1.71
C ALA A 12 10.17 12.65 2.32
N LYS A 13 10.85 13.79 2.14
CA LYS A 13 12.16 14.08 2.74
C LYS A 13 12.13 14.00 4.27
N SER A 14 11.08 14.53 4.91
CA SER A 14 10.93 14.47 6.37
C SER A 14 10.70 13.06 6.93
N ASN A 15 10.36 12.11 6.06
CA ASN A 15 10.10 10.71 6.40
C ASN A 15 11.19 9.76 5.86
N ASP A 16 12.31 10.30 5.38
CA ASP A 16 13.40 9.54 4.76
C ASP A 16 12.93 8.65 3.59
N LEU A 17 11.90 9.09 2.86
CA LEU A 17 11.38 8.40 1.69
C LEU A 17 12.06 8.92 0.42
N SER A 18 12.49 7.98 -0.43
CA SER A 18 12.90 8.29 -1.80
C SER A 18 11.67 8.31 -2.69
N LEU A 19 11.55 9.31 -3.57
CA LEU A 19 10.55 9.38 -4.63
C LEU A 19 11.13 10.11 -5.85
N ASP A 20 10.53 9.92 -7.01
CA ASP A 20 10.82 10.71 -8.20
C ASP A 20 10.25 12.13 -8.07
N GLU A 21 11.11 13.10 -7.75
CA GLU A 21 10.71 14.50 -7.59
C GLU A 21 10.25 15.13 -8.92
N GLU A 22 10.77 14.67 -10.07
CA GLU A 22 10.40 15.19 -11.38
C GLU A 22 8.96 14.77 -11.71
N GLU A 23 8.60 13.51 -11.47
CA GLU A 23 7.23 13.00 -11.63
C GLU A 23 6.22 13.82 -10.79
N ILE A 24 6.57 14.15 -9.53
CA ILE A 24 5.69 14.97 -8.67
C ILE A 24 5.59 16.42 -9.15
N MET A 25 6.68 17.01 -9.65
CA MET A 25 6.70 18.40 -10.10
C MET A 25 5.97 18.59 -11.44
N ASP A 26 6.01 17.59 -12.32
CA ASP A 26 5.35 17.60 -13.62
C ASP A 26 3.87 17.18 -13.52
N ALA A 27 3.48 16.52 -12.43
CA ALA A 27 2.12 16.10 -12.18
C ALA A 27 1.14 17.28 -12.08
N ARG A 28 -0.01 17.14 -12.77
CA ARG A 28 -1.14 18.06 -12.63
C ARG A 28 -2.00 17.66 -11.44
N LEU A 29 -1.60 18.11 -10.25
CA LEU A 29 -2.29 17.85 -8.97
C LEU A 29 -3.60 18.65 -8.84
N GLU A 30 -4.54 18.44 -9.77
CA GLU A 30 -5.79 19.19 -9.89
C GLU A 30 -6.90 18.66 -8.96
N ASP A 31 -6.86 17.37 -8.62
CA ASP A 31 -7.79 16.72 -7.71
C ASP A 31 -7.13 15.58 -6.94
N GLN A 32 -7.89 14.94 -6.05
CA GLN A 32 -7.40 13.84 -5.21
C GLN A 32 -6.96 12.60 -6.01
N MET A 33 -7.57 12.30 -7.17
CA MET A 33 -7.20 11.13 -7.98
C MET A 33 -5.88 11.37 -8.72
N ALA A 34 -5.70 12.57 -9.28
CA ALA A 34 -4.43 12.97 -9.89
C ALA A 34 -3.29 12.98 -8.86
N PHE A 35 -3.59 13.37 -7.61
CA PHE A 35 -2.65 13.28 -6.50
C PHE A 35 -2.25 11.84 -6.17
N ASP A 36 -3.23 10.95 -6.00
CA ASP A 36 -2.95 9.55 -5.66
C ASP A 36 -2.16 8.85 -6.78
N ASN A 37 -2.52 9.08 -8.06
CA ASN A 37 -1.80 8.58 -9.23
C ASN A 37 -0.35 9.09 -9.29
N ALA A 38 -0.13 10.39 -9.05
CA ALA A 38 1.21 10.97 -9.06
C ALA A 38 2.11 10.35 -7.97
N LEU A 39 1.56 10.10 -6.77
CA LEU A 39 2.31 9.43 -5.72
C LEU A 39 2.65 7.98 -6.09
N VAL A 40 1.69 7.23 -6.64
CA VAL A 40 1.94 5.84 -7.06
C VAL A 40 3.05 5.77 -8.10
N ASN A 41 3.03 6.64 -9.10
CA ASN A 41 4.10 6.71 -10.10
C ASN A 41 5.44 7.11 -9.45
N ALA A 42 5.46 8.17 -8.64
CA ALA A 42 6.70 8.68 -8.06
C ALA A 42 7.38 7.69 -7.09
N PHE A 43 6.61 6.77 -6.49
CA PHE A 43 7.12 5.74 -5.58
C PHE A 43 7.35 4.38 -6.24
N SER A 44 7.02 4.19 -7.52
CA SER A 44 6.98 2.86 -8.14
C SER A 44 8.32 2.12 -8.14
N GLU A 45 9.44 2.84 -8.09
CA GLU A 45 10.80 2.26 -8.05
C GLU A 45 11.35 2.06 -6.64
N THR A 46 10.72 2.66 -5.63
CA THR A 46 11.28 2.77 -4.27
C THR A 46 10.42 2.11 -3.20
N ALA A 47 9.15 1.87 -3.51
CA ALA A 47 8.19 1.19 -2.66
C ALA A 47 7.77 -0.14 -3.30
N PHE A 48 7.05 -0.99 -2.56
CA PHE A 48 6.39 -2.13 -3.18
C PHE A 48 5.28 -1.64 -4.10
N PHE A 49 5.43 -1.89 -5.40
CA PHE A 49 4.49 -1.56 -6.46
C PHE A 49 3.84 -2.82 -7.01
N ALA A 50 2.51 -2.82 -7.15
CA ALA A 50 1.77 -3.91 -7.79
C ALA A 50 0.48 -3.40 -8.45
N PHE A 51 -0.03 -4.16 -9.43
CA PHE A 51 -1.34 -3.91 -10.04
C PHE A 51 -2.47 -4.47 -9.17
N SER A 52 -3.67 -3.90 -9.26
CA SER A 52 -4.82 -4.48 -8.55
C SER A 52 -5.34 -5.73 -9.27
N GLU A 53 -5.30 -5.75 -10.60
CA GLU A 53 -5.54 -6.94 -11.42
C GLU A 53 -4.22 -7.68 -11.70
N GLN A 54 -4.14 -8.95 -11.32
CA GLN A 54 -2.91 -9.76 -11.41
C GLN A 54 -2.88 -10.67 -12.65
N GLY A 55 -4.05 -10.92 -13.26
CA GLY A 55 -4.20 -11.80 -14.42
C GLY A 55 -3.89 -13.28 -14.15
N CYS A 56 -3.84 -13.70 -12.88
CA CYS A 56 -3.62 -15.08 -12.46
C CYS A 56 -4.40 -15.41 -11.18
N PRO A 57 -4.60 -16.71 -10.84
CA PRO A 57 -5.35 -17.09 -9.65
C PRO A 57 -4.65 -16.68 -8.33
N PRO A 58 -5.40 -16.53 -7.22
CA PRO A 58 -4.86 -16.09 -5.92
C PRO A 58 -3.69 -16.88 -5.38
N LYS A 59 -3.66 -18.20 -5.61
CA LYS A 59 -2.55 -19.07 -5.21
C LYS A 59 -1.20 -18.63 -5.80
N GLU A 60 -1.21 -17.91 -6.93
CA GLU A 60 -0.03 -17.50 -7.69
C GLU A 60 0.40 -16.08 -7.30
N PHE A 61 -0.53 -15.13 -7.19
CA PHE A 61 -0.17 -13.74 -6.86
C PHE A 61 -0.12 -13.43 -5.37
N LEU A 62 -1.01 -14.01 -4.55
CA LEU A 62 -1.22 -13.56 -3.18
C LEU A 62 0.03 -13.71 -2.29
N PRO A 63 0.83 -14.79 -2.40
CA PRO A 63 2.11 -14.86 -1.71
C PRO A 63 3.05 -13.70 -2.06
N GLY A 64 3.18 -13.37 -3.35
CA GLY A 64 4.03 -12.27 -3.80
C GLY A 64 3.56 -10.91 -3.29
N VAL A 65 2.25 -10.66 -3.34
CA VAL A 65 1.66 -9.41 -2.79
C VAL A 65 1.93 -9.30 -1.30
N LEU A 66 1.65 -10.35 -0.52
CA LEU A 66 1.88 -10.34 0.93
C LEU A 66 3.35 -10.15 1.30
N SER A 67 4.26 -10.87 0.64
CA SER A 67 5.70 -10.66 0.81
C SER A 67 6.10 -9.22 0.52
N GLY A 68 5.59 -8.63 -0.57
CA GLY A 68 5.83 -7.24 -0.92
C GLY A 68 5.40 -6.25 0.17
N TYR A 69 4.25 -6.48 0.81
CA TYR A 69 3.84 -5.69 1.98
C TYR A 69 4.82 -5.86 3.16
N LEU A 70 5.19 -7.10 3.49
CA LEU A 70 6.06 -7.40 4.64
C LEU A 70 7.47 -6.82 4.45
N GLU A 71 8.00 -6.84 3.23
CA GLU A 71 9.31 -6.27 2.87
C GLU A 71 9.40 -4.75 3.10
N GLN A 72 8.25 -4.05 3.20
CA GLN A 72 8.26 -2.62 3.54
C GLN A 72 8.55 -2.38 5.03
N ILE A 73 8.38 -3.39 5.88
CA ILE A 73 8.64 -3.27 7.31
C ILE A 73 10.16 -3.40 7.55
N THR A 74 10.79 -2.33 8.02
CA THR A 74 12.26 -2.25 8.15
C THR A 74 12.78 -2.43 9.58
N GLU A 75 11.90 -2.40 10.59
CA GLU A 75 12.30 -2.47 12.00
C GLU A 75 12.47 -3.90 12.53
N ARG A 76 11.86 -4.88 11.85
CA ARG A 76 11.92 -6.30 12.20
C ARG A 76 11.65 -7.17 10.97
N GLU A 77 12.13 -8.40 11.01
CA GLU A 77 12.00 -9.36 9.92
C GLU A 77 10.70 -10.15 10.06
N PHE A 78 9.93 -10.19 8.98
CA PHE A 78 8.72 -10.99 8.85
C PHE A 78 8.85 -11.92 7.65
N ASP A 79 8.76 -13.23 7.90
CA ASP A 79 8.86 -14.24 6.85
C ASP A 79 7.49 -14.83 6.53
N LEU A 80 7.08 -14.73 5.26
CA LEU A 80 5.88 -15.40 4.79
C LEU A 80 6.16 -16.90 4.55
N ASN A 81 5.71 -17.75 5.48
CA ASN A 81 5.94 -19.19 5.42
C ASN A 81 5.01 -19.90 4.43
N SER A 82 3.72 -19.54 4.43
CA SER A 82 2.74 -20.14 3.52
C SER A 82 1.47 -19.30 3.39
N VAL A 83 0.78 -19.49 2.27
CA VAL A 83 -0.58 -18.99 2.03
C VAL A 83 -1.45 -20.16 1.57
N VAL A 84 -2.51 -20.46 2.32
CA VAL A 84 -3.37 -21.62 2.05
C VAL A 84 -4.84 -21.23 2.09
N SER A 85 -5.65 -21.91 1.29
CA SER A 85 -7.12 -21.82 1.31
C SER A 85 -7.73 -23.22 1.40
N GLU A 86 -8.81 -23.35 2.16
CA GLU A 86 -9.58 -24.60 2.31
C GLU A 86 -11.01 -24.49 1.74
N ASP A 87 -11.37 -23.33 1.17
CA ASP A 87 -12.75 -22.97 0.81
C ASP A 87 -12.87 -22.41 -0.62
N ASP A 88 -12.01 -22.90 -1.52
CA ASP A 88 -11.96 -22.48 -2.93
C ASP A 88 -11.64 -20.98 -3.08
N TRP A 89 -10.64 -20.52 -2.31
CA TRP A 89 -10.17 -19.13 -2.29
C TRP A 89 -11.26 -18.10 -1.94
N LYS A 90 -12.30 -18.48 -1.19
CA LYS A 90 -13.19 -17.48 -0.57
C LYS A 90 -12.47 -16.75 0.55
N THR A 91 -11.67 -17.48 1.32
CA THR A 91 -10.73 -16.95 2.31
C THR A 91 -9.36 -17.58 2.13
N ALA A 92 -8.32 -16.92 2.65
CA ALA A 92 -6.98 -17.46 2.74
C ALA A 92 -6.41 -17.24 4.14
N ARG A 93 -5.49 -18.11 4.55
CA ARG A 93 -4.67 -17.95 5.76
C ARG A 93 -3.22 -17.84 5.34
N ALA A 94 -2.59 -16.74 5.75
CA ALA A 94 -1.16 -16.53 5.63
C ALA A 94 -0.49 -16.82 6.98
N ILE A 95 0.53 -17.67 6.98
CA ILE A 95 1.36 -17.95 8.15
C ILE A 95 2.64 -17.13 8.03
N ILE A 96 2.85 -16.22 8.98
CA ILE A 96 3.95 -15.26 8.99
C ILE A 96 4.78 -15.52 10.24
N SER A 97 6.08 -15.80 10.08
CA SER A 97 7.00 -15.96 11.20
C SER A 97 7.63 -14.63 11.59
N CYS A 98 7.69 -14.35 12.88
CA CYS A 98 8.41 -13.21 13.43
C CYS A 98 8.94 -13.54 14.83
N ASP A 99 10.23 -13.32 15.07
CA ASP A 99 10.89 -13.61 16.36
C ASP A 99 10.67 -15.04 16.90
N GLY A 100 10.50 -16.01 15.99
CA GLY A 100 10.26 -17.42 16.33
C GLY A 100 8.82 -17.75 16.72
N GLU A 101 7.88 -16.81 16.54
CA GLU A 101 6.45 -17.02 16.68
C GLU A 101 5.76 -17.02 15.31
N ASP A 102 4.77 -17.90 15.13
CA ASP A 102 3.91 -17.90 13.95
C ASP A 102 2.66 -17.04 14.21
N ILE A 103 2.44 -16.08 13.34
CA ILE A 103 1.26 -15.21 13.29
C ILE A 103 0.38 -15.67 12.12
N GLU A 104 -0.88 -15.97 12.41
CA GLU A 104 -1.87 -16.26 11.37
C GLU A 104 -2.62 -14.99 10.99
N LEU A 105 -2.51 -14.60 9.71
CA LEU A 105 -3.33 -13.55 9.11
C LEU A 105 -4.42 -14.19 8.25
N LYS A 106 -5.67 -13.93 8.61
CA LYS A 106 -6.83 -14.32 7.81
C LYS A 106 -7.14 -13.23 6.79
N ILE A 107 -7.27 -13.63 5.53
CA ILE A 107 -7.60 -12.76 4.41
C ILE A 107 -8.99 -13.12 3.93
N ASP A 108 -9.86 -12.12 3.91
CA ASP A 108 -11.27 -12.28 3.56
C ASP A 108 -11.51 -11.78 2.13
N TYR A 109 -12.56 -12.30 1.50
CA TYR A 109 -12.98 -11.90 0.14
C TYR A 109 -11.89 -12.00 -0.92
N VAL A 110 -11.02 -13.02 -0.83
CA VAL A 110 -10.05 -13.28 -1.88
C VAL A 110 -10.79 -13.52 -3.20
N ASN A 111 -11.85 -14.34 -3.12
CA ASN A 111 -12.62 -14.88 -4.25
C ASN A 111 -11.68 -15.60 -5.24
N ASP A 112 -12.16 -16.58 -6.01
CA ASP A 112 -11.32 -17.19 -7.08
C ASP A 112 -11.19 -16.24 -8.29
N SER A 113 -10.82 -14.98 -8.01
CA SER A 113 -10.63 -13.87 -8.92
C SER A 113 -9.15 -13.55 -9.00
N ASP A 114 -8.74 -12.93 -10.10
CA ASP A 114 -7.40 -12.40 -10.32
C ASP A 114 -7.18 -11.00 -9.74
N TRP A 115 -8.13 -10.50 -8.95
CA TRP A 115 -8.04 -9.18 -8.30
C TRP A 115 -7.48 -9.33 -6.90
N VAL A 116 -6.58 -8.41 -6.52
CA VAL A 116 -6.13 -8.30 -5.14
C VAL A 116 -7.34 -8.08 -4.22
N PRO A 117 -7.46 -8.80 -3.09
CA PRO A 117 -8.63 -8.73 -2.24
C PRO A 117 -8.86 -7.29 -1.75
N PRO A 118 -10.09 -6.75 -1.84
CA PRO A 118 -10.36 -5.34 -1.56
C PRO A 118 -10.11 -4.94 -0.10
N GLU A 119 -10.16 -5.91 0.82
CA GLU A 119 -9.90 -5.68 2.24
C GLU A 119 -8.42 -5.84 2.62
N LEU A 120 -7.57 -6.32 1.71
CA LEU A 120 -6.19 -6.67 2.04
C LEU A 120 -5.40 -5.49 2.62
N ALA A 121 -5.52 -4.28 2.03
CA ALA A 121 -4.83 -3.10 2.56
C ALA A 121 -5.27 -2.76 3.99
N GLY A 122 -6.55 -2.91 4.31
CA GLY A 122 -7.07 -2.73 5.66
C GLY A 122 -6.52 -3.78 6.63
N GLN A 123 -6.52 -5.03 6.21
CA GLN A 123 -6.00 -6.15 7.02
C GLN A 123 -4.49 -6.03 7.27
N MET A 124 -3.71 -5.62 6.27
CA MET A 124 -2.26 -5.39 6.43
C MET A 124 -1.96 -4.15 7.30
N ARG A 125 -2.79 -3.11 7.21
CA ARG A 125 -2.70 -1.97 8.13
C ARG A 125 -2.96 -2.41 9.57
N ASP A 126 -4.03 -3.18 9.82
CA ASP A 126 -4.33 -3.70 11.15
C ASP A 126 -3.25 -4.66 11.66
N PHE A 127 -2.68 -5.48 10.78
CA PHE A 127 -1.50 -6.30 11.09
C PHE A 127 -0.35 -5.43 11.57
N SER A 128 0.09 -4.45 10.77
CA SER A 128 1.21 -3.58 11.16
C SER A 128 0.94 -2.81 12.46
N LYS A 129 -0.31 -2.37 12.68
CA LYS A 129 -0.72 -1.71 13.93
C LYS A 129 -0.55 -2.58 15.17
N ASN A 130 -0.75 -3.89 15.04
CA ASN A 130 -0.66 -4.82 16.17
C ASN A 130 0.76 -5.29 16.45
N TYR A 131 1.63 -5.29 15.43
CA TYR A 131 2.94 -5.92 15.50
C TYR A 131 4.13 -4.98 15.26
N CYS A 132 3.89 -3.72 14.89
CA CYS A 132 4.94 -2.80 14.48
C CYS A 132 4.72 -1.38 15.05
N GLU A 133 5.76 -0.54 15.04
CA GLU A 133 5.70 0.85 15.50
C GLU A 133 5.06 1.79 14.48
N LYS A 134 5.18 1.49 13.18
CA LYS A 134 4.59 2.23 12.07
C LYS A 134 3.53 1.38 11.36
N LEU A 135 2.85 1.98 10.40
CA LEU A 135 1.76 1.37 9.66
C LEU A 135 2.18 1.09 8.22
N LEU A 136 1.76 -0.07 7.72
CA LEU A 136 1.64 -0.33 6.30
C LEU A 136 0.49 0.54 5.75
N TYR A 137 0.82 1.39 4.79
CA TYR A 137 -0.08 2.36 4.19
C TYR A 137 -0.10 2.18 2.67
N THR A 138 -1.28 1.79 2.16
CA THR A 138 -1.49 1.55 0.73
C THR A 138 -2.04 2.80 0.05
N LEU A 139 -1.34 3.27 -0.97
CA LEU A 139 -1.79 4.31 -1.89
C LEU A 139 -2.31 3.65 -3.16
N TYR A 140 -3.56 3.91 -3.51
CA TYR A 140 -4.18 3.39 -4.72
C TYR A 140 -4.21 4.44 -5.81
N GLY A 141 -3.64 4.11 -6.96
CA GLY A 141 -3.88 4.82 -8.20
C GLY A 141 -5.16 4.31 -8.87
N GLU A 142 -5.28 4.53 -10.18
CA GLU A 142 -6.43 4.02 -10.95
C GLU A 142 -6.45 2.49 -11.01
N ASP A 143 -5.28 1.85 -11.11
CA ASP A 143 -5.12 0.40 -11.11
C ASP A 143 -3.95 -0.03 -10.20
N PRO A 144 -2.71 0.47 -10.38
CA PRO A 144 -1.64 0.10 -9.49
C PRO A 144 -1.78 0.71 -8.10
N PHE A 145 -1.14 0.07 -7.13
CA PHE A 145 -0.96 0.60 -5.80
C PHE A 145 0.51 0.51 -5.39
N VAL A 146 0.88 1.38 -4.44
CA VAL A 146 2.15 1.28 -3.71
C VAL A 146 1.89 1.10 -2.23
N VAL A 147 2.79 0.40 -1.55
CA VAL A 147 2.76 0.21 -0.09
C VAL A 147 3.95 0.92 0.53
N LEU A 148 3.67 1.75 1.53
CA LEU A 148 4.67 2.49 2.30
C LEU A 148 4.61 2.10 3.78
N TYR A 149 5.72 2.25 4.51
CA TYR A 149 5.80 2.01 5.94
C TYR A 149 5.99 3.31 6.73
N LEU A 150 4.89 3.84 7.29
CA LEU A 150 4.77 5.23 7.73
C LEU A 150 4.18 5.37 9.12
N SER A 151 4.61 6.37 9.88
CA SER A 151 3.97 6.70 11.15
C SER A 151 2.55 7.24 10.94
N GLU A 152 1.66 7.10 11.94
CA GLU A 152 0.31 7.68 11.90
C GLU A 152 0.32 9.20 11.64
N ASN A 153 1.30 9.90 12.22
CA ASN A 153 1.45 11.33 12.01
C ASN A 153 1.83 11.66 10.55
N SER A 154 2.73 10.88 9.96
CA SER A 154 3.15 11.04 8.57
C SER A 154 1.98 10.84 7.61
N ILE A 155 1.15 9.81 7.85
CA ILE A 155 -0.08 9.57 7.09
C ILE A 155 -1.03 10.76 7.23
N SER A 156 -1.25 11.25 8.45
CA SER A 156 -2.14 12.38 8.73
C SER A 156 -1.71 13.68 8.03
N VAL A 157 -0.39 13.92 7.92
CA VAL A 157 0.15 15.06 7.16
C VAL A 157 -0.14 14.89 5.66
N LEU A 158 0.10 13.71 5.10
CA LEU A 158 -0.18 13.43 3.69
C LEU A 158 -1.68 13.60 3.37
N ASP A 159 -2.54 13.04 4.22
CA ASP A 159 -3.99 13.20 4.12
C ASP A 159 -4.40 14.67 4.17
N SER A 160 -3.75 15.47 5.02
CA SER A 160 -4.01 16.91 5.10
C SER A 160 -3.62 17.64 3.81
N ILE A 161 -2.51 17.24 3.16
CA ILE A 161 -2.12 17.77 1.85
C ILE A 161 -3.17 17.37 0.80
N ARG A 162 -3.51 16.07 0.73
CA ARG A 162 -4.52 15.52 -0.18
C ARG A 162 -5.87 16.22 -0.06
N ASN A 163 -6.31 16.51 1.17
CA ASN A 163 -7.57 17.17 1.46
C ASN A 163 -7.60 18.67 1.12
N THR A 164 -6.48 19.27 0.70
CA THR A 164 -6.50 20.62 0.11
C THR A 164 -6.97 20.63 -1.34
N LEU A 165 -6.99 19.46 -1.99
CA LEU A 165 -7.44 19.27 -3.36
C LEU A 165 -8.93 18.92 -3.41
N PRO A 166 -9.66 19.34 -4.46
CA PRO A 166 -11.03 18.93 -4.66
C PRO A 166 -11.13 17.41 -4.83
N ALA A 167 -12.22 16.84 -4.33
CA ALA A 167 -12.55 15.45 -4.62
C ALA A 167 -12.76 15.26 -6.12
N HIS A 168 -12.32 14.11 -6.67
CA HIS A 168 -12.54 13.78 -8.06
C HIS A 168 -14.05 13.67 -8.36
N GLN A 169 -14.50 14.30 -9.44
CA GLN A 169 -15.89 14.21 -9.88
C GLN A 169 -16.01 13.12 -10.95
N TYR A 170 -16.53 11.95 -10.57
CA TYR A 170 -16.95 10.96 -11.56
C TYR A 170 -18.13 11.54 -12.35
N ASN A 171 -17.89 11.90 -13.61
CA ASN A 171 -18.97 12.22 -14.54
C ASN A 171 -19.79 10.94 -14.74
N ARG A 172 -20.97 10.89 -14.10
CA ARG A 172 -21.97 9.83 -14.29
C ARG A 172 -22.73 10.01 -15.60
#